data_AF-A0A096PBF8-F1
#
_entry.id   AF-A0A096PBF8-F1
#
_cell.length_a   1.000
_cell.length_b   1.000
_cell.length_c   1.000
_cell.angle_alpha   90.00
_cell.angle_beta   90.00
_cell.angle_gamma   90.00
#
_symmetry.space_group_name_H-M   'P 1'
#
loop_
_entity.id
_entity.type
_entity.pdbx_description
1 polymer ?
#
loop_
_entity_poly.entity_id
_entity_poly.type
_entity_poly.pdbx_seq_one_letter_code
_entity_poly.pdbx_strand_id
1 'polypeptide(L)'
;MRPAPARARAPVARGRPRRRARVRARARSTPSRARASDATDRRVAVSLGFLGALAVASTPRADAWATEALGGDALASTSARALERGRFRLSETPEHYEEVDVGGSASAEAFLRDARFGLAANTISVTSKTATGGGPMTLRDIGAVEDVATRLVDGENAASRGRARATLRERFAREKKGVEYYDVVLEKDVLGVRRVIQITLALRVDRDTGASTLYTVRVETDRARYDANERAYRAVADGFEIF
;
A
#
# COMPACT_ATOMS: atom_id res chain seq x y z
N MET A 1 -48.96 -28.21 54.61
CA MET A 1 -49.83 -28.95 53.67
C MET A 1 -51.28 -28.56 53.93
N ARG A 2 -51.90 -27.79 53.03
CA ARG A 2 -53.35 -27.52 53.06
C ARG A 2 -53.87 -27.45 51.62
N PRO A 3 -54.92 -28.24 51.29
CA PRO A 3 -55.61 -28.16 50.01
C PRO A 3 -56.91 -27.34 50.09
N ALA A 4 -57.19 -26.66 48.97
CA ALA A 4 -58.48 -26.53 48.29
C ALA A 4 -59.64 -25.68 48.94
N PRO A 5 -60.81 -25.50 48.27
CA PRO A 5 -61.12 -24.37 47.37
C PRO A 5 -62.54 -23.77 47.60
N ALA A 6 -62.97 -22.76 46.80
CA ALA A 6 -64.36 -22.54 46.29
C ALA A 6 -64.46 -21.12 45.66
N ARG A 7 -64.69 -20.92 44.35
CA ARG A 7 -65.88 -21.07 43.48
C ARG A 7 -67.12 -20.24 43.86
N ALA A 8 -67.46 -19.26 43.00
CA ALA A 8 -68.81 -18.93 42.51
C ALA A 8 -68.71 -18.00 41.26
N ARG A 9 -69.04 -18.48 40.04
CA ARG A 9 -70.29 -18.29 39.24
C ARG A 9 -70.41 -16.87 38.60
N ALA A 10 -70.12 -16.70 37.28
CA ALA A 10 -71.00 -16.82 36.08
C ALA A 10 -71.96 -15.60 35.89
N PRO A 11 -72.45 -15.19 34.68
CA PRO A 11 -72.51 -15.91 33.40
C PRO A 11 -72.26 -15.10 32.07
N VAL A 12 -71.97 -15.89 31.02
CA VAL A 12 -72.38 -15.86 29.58
C VAL A 12 -72.92 -14.58 28.91
N ALA A 13 -72.32 -14.22 27.76
CA ALA A 13 -73.06 -13.78 26.57
C ALA A 13 -72.33 -14.19 25.27
N ARG A 14 -73.10 -14.72 24.30
CA ARG A 14 -72.68 -15.29 23.02
C ARG A 14 -72.54 -14.20 21.94
N GLY A 15 -71.63 -14.40 20.99
CA GLY A 15 -71.62 -13.68 19.71
C GLY A 15 -70.48 -14.11 18.78
N ARG A 16 -70.76 -15.01 17.84
CA ARG A 16 -69.99 -15.24 16.59
C ARG A 16 -70.65 -14.36 15.49
N PRO A 17 -70.00 -14.00 14.35
CA PRO A 17 -69.08 -14.85 13.58
C PRO A 17 -67.90 -14.19 12.80
N ARG A 18 -66.94 -15.06 12.44
CA ARG A 18 -66.11 -15.14 11.20
C ARG A 18 -65.58 -13.85 10.53
N ARG A 19 -64.24 -13.75 10.44
CA ARG A 19 -63.55 -13.43 9.17
C ARG A 19 -62.12 -13.99 9.15
N ARG A 20 -61.79 -14.70 8.05
CA ARG A 20 -60.45 -15.16 7.69
C ARG A 20 -59.58 -13.95 7.35
N ALA A 21 -58.34 -13.93 7.83
CA ALA A 21 -57.24 -13.26 7.14
C ALA A 21 -55.91 -13.93 7.52
N ARG A 22 -55.38 -14.74 6.59
CA ARG A 22 -53.95 -15.04 6.53
C ARG A 22 -53.21 -13.71 6.38
N VAL A 23 -52.45 -13.31 7.38
CA VAL A 23 -51.43 -12.27 7.20
C VAL A 23 -50.08 -12.94 7.33
N ARG A 24 -49.47 -13.19 6.16
CA ARG A 24 -48.03 -13.42 6.03
C ARG A 24 -47.33 -12.17 6.59
N ALA A 25 -46.71 -12.29 7.75
CA ALA A 25 -45.72 -11.32 8.19
C ALA A 25 -44.49 -11.46 7.29
N ARG A 26 -44.49 -10.66 6.22
CA ARG A 26 -43.34 -10.47 5.34
C ARG A 26 -42.27 -9.76 6.17
N ALA A 27 -41.22 -10.48 6.54
CA ALA A 27 -39.98 -9.89 7.03
C ALA A 27 -39.53 -8.83 6.02
N ARG A 28 -39.66 -7.55 6.38
CA ARG A 28 -39.05 -6.45 5.64
C ARG A 28 -37.57 -6.47 6.01
N SER A 29 -36.83 -7.24 5.22
CA SER A 29 -35.40 -7.11 5.07
C SER A 29 -35.06 -5.66 4.71
N THR A 30 -34.35 -4.98 5.61
CA THR A 30 -33.51 -3.84 5.23
C THR A 30 -32.09 -4.07 5.74
N PRO A 31 -31.28 -4.93 5.08
CA PRO A 31 -29.89 -5.13 5.47
C PRO A 31 -28.89 -4.39 4.55
N SER A 32 -29.29 -3.35 3.82
CA SER A 32 -28.39 -2.72 2.84
C SER A 32 -27.51 -1.61 3.43
N ARG A 33 -28.02 -0.78 4.34
CA ARG A 33 -27.28 0.40 4.82
C ARG A 33 -26.19 0.08 5.84
N ALA A 34 -26.46 -0.84 6.76
CA ALA A 34 -25.51 -1.27 7.79
C ALA A 34 -24.38 -2.16 7.23
N ARG A 35 -24.64 -2.95 6.18
CA ARG A 35 -23.60 -3.75 5.50
C ARG A 35 -22.72 -2.88 4.60
N ALA A 36 -23.28 -1.85 3.98
CA ALA A 36 -22.51 -0.91 3.18
C ALA A 36 -21.57 -0.07 4.05
N SER A 37 -22.02 0.41 5.22
CA SER A 37 -21.14 1.14 6.15
C SER A 37 -20.03 0.25 6.71
N ASP A 38 -20.34 -0.98 7.14
CA ASP A 38 -19.33 -1.93 7.67
C ASP A 38 -18.33 -2.37 6.57
N ALA A 39 -18.76 -2.49 5.32
CA ALA A 39 -17.87 -2.78 4.20
C ALA A 39 -16.96 -1.59 3.85
N THR A 40 -17.46 -0.35 3.90
CA THR A 40 -16.66 0.86 3.67
C THR A 40 -15.67 1.09 4.82
N ASP A 41 -16.10 0.94 6.07
CA ASP A 41 -15.22 1.10 7.24
C ASP A 41 -14.11 0.04 7.27
N ARG A 42 -14.43 -1.22 6.91
CA ARG A 42 -13.41 -2.26 6.72
C ARG A 42 -12.47 -1.95 5.56
N ARG A 43 -12.98 -1.45 4.44
CA ARG A 43 -12.13 -1.03 3.30
C ARG A 43 -11.16 0.07 3.73
N VAL A 44 -11.63 1.09 4.44
CA VAL A 44 -10.78 2.18 4.95
C VAL A 44 -9.73 1.66 5.94
N ALA A 45 -10.12 0.80 6.88
CA ALA A 45 -9.19 0.20 7.84
C ALA A 45 -8.13 -0.70 7.16
N VAL A 46 -8.53 -1.49 6.16
CA VAL A 46 -7.61 -2.33 5.37
C VAL A 46 -6.69 -1.45 4.52
N SER A 47 -7.21 -0.42 3.85
CA SER A 47 -6.44 0.57 3.09
C SER A 47 -5.37 1.26 3.94
N LEU A 48 -5.69 1.62 5.20
CA LEU A 48 -4.72 2.19 6.14
C LEU A 48 -3.64 1.18 6.53
N GLY A 49 -4.01 -0.10 6.71
CA GLY A 49 -3.05 -1.18 6.97
C GLY A 49 -2.10 -1.46 5.80
N PHE A 50 -2.46 -1.12 4.57
CA PHE A 50 -1.58 -1.29 3.40
C PHE A 50 -0.39 -0.33 3.42
N LEU A 51 -0.59 0.90 3.87
CA LEU A 51 0.45 1.92 3.92
C LEU A 51 1.47 1.68 5.05
N GLY A 52 1.02 1.17 6.21
CA GLY A 52 1.90 0.94 7.37
C GLY A 52 3.04 -0.07 7.14
N ALA A 53 2.93 -0.93 6.11
CA ALA A 53 3.97 -1.88 5.73
C ALA A 53 5.05 -1.27 4.79
N LEU A 54 4.79 -0.09 4.20
CA LEU A 54 5.67 0.54 3.20
C LEU A 54 6.91 1.21 3.82
N ALA A 55 6.85 1.56 5.11
CA ALA A 55 7.96 2.15 5.86
C ALA A 55 9.00 1.12 6.33
N VAL A 56 8.73 -0.18 6.17
CA VAL A 56 9.58 -1.28 6.68
C VAL A 56 10.09 -2.15 5.53
N ALA A 57 10.81 -1.53 4.60
CA ALA A 57 11.87 -2.21 3.86
C ALA A 57 13.19 -1.55 4.29
N SER A 58 13.50 -1.67 5.58
CA SER A 58 14.76 -1.20 6.13
C SER A 58 15.90 -1.93 5.43
N THR A 59 16.72 -1.15 4.73
CA THR A 59 18.07 -1.50 4.26
C THR A 59 18.70 -2.51 5.22
N PRO A 60 19.08 -3.73 4.79
CA PRO A 60 20.00 -4.52 5.57
C PRO A 60 21.21 -3.63 5.84
N ARG A 61 21.65 -3.56 7.10
CA ARG A 61 22.86 -2.83 7.50
C ARG A 61 24.01 -3.32 6.62
N ALA A 62 24.32 -2.55 5.58
CA ALA A 62 25.64 -2.58 5.00
C ALA A 62 26.51 -1.78 5.96
N ASP A 63 27.58 -2.41 6.46
CA ASP A 63 28.56 -1.73 7.30
C ASP A 63 28.99 -0.43 6.60
N ALA A 64 28.75 0.68 7.29
CA ALA A 64 28.94 2.01 6.76
C ALA A 64 30.44 2.31 6.69
N TRP A 65 31.06 1.98 5.56
CA TRP A 65 32.20 2.74 5.07
C TRP A 65 31.66 3.76 4.06
N ALA A 66 31.02 4.80 4.59
CA ALA A 66 30.72 5.99 3.81
C ALA A 66 32.04 6.72 3.55
N THR A 67 32.78 6.28 2.54
CA THR A 67 33.78 7.15 1.94
C THR A 67 32.99 8.25 1.23
N GLU A 68 33.13 9.50 1.67
CA GLU A 68 32.75 10.64 0.83
C GLU A 68 33.46 10.43 -0.50
N ALA A 69 32.70 10.11 -1.55
CA ALA A 69 33.21 10.13 -2.90
C ALA A 69 33.43 11.60 -3.27
N LEU A 70 34.55 12.16 -2.80
CA LEU A 70 35.16 13.34 -3.39
C LEU A 70 35.32 13.06 -4.88
N GLY A 71 34.89 14.04 -5.68
CA GLY A 71 34.60 13.90 -7.11
C GLY A 71 35.59 13.06 -7.90
N GLY A 72 35.05 12.17 -8.74
CA GLY A 72 35.84 11.26 -9.53
C GLY A 72 35.01 10.34 -10.39
N ASP A 73 34.60 10.90 -11.52
CA ASP A 73 34.49 10.23 -12.82
C ASP A 73 33.18 9.56 -13.27
N ALA A 74 32.95 9.82 -14.56
CA ALA A 74 31.98 9.31 -15.51
C ALA A 74 30.48 9.50 -15.21
N LEU A 75 29.85 10.32 -16.06
CA LEU A 75 28.51 10.06 -16.62
C LEU A 75 28.29 8.54 -16.65
N ALA A 76 27.60 8.00 -15.65
CA ALA A 76 27.28 6.59 -15.63
C ALA A 76 26.47 6.36 -16.90
N SER A 77 27.01 5.53 -17.80
CA SER A 77 26.31 5.06 -18.99
C SER A 77 24.86 4.82 -18.61
N THR A 78 23.95 5.60 -19.20
CA THR A 78 22.49 5.50 -19.00
C THR A 78 21.94 4.31 -19.77
N SER A 79 22.67 3.20 -19.74
CA SER A 79 22.18 1.93 -20.23
C SER A 79 21.25 1.37 -19.15
N ALA A 80 20.05 1.04 -19.58
CA ALA A 80 18.98 0.56 -18.74
C ALA A 80 18.58 -0.84 -19.20
N ARG A 81 18.23 -1.68 -18.24
CA ARG A 81 17.75 -3.05 -18.47
C ARG A 81 16.33 -3.20 -17.98
N ALA A 82 15.58 -4.06 -18.68
CA ALA A 82 14.27 -4.47 -18.22
C ALA A 82 14.40 -5.54 -17.12
N LEU A 83 13.70 -5.36 -16.01
CA LEU A 83 13.40 -6.41 -15.05
C LEU A 83 11.93 -6.78 -15.20
N GLU A 84 11.67 -8.03 -15.62
CA GLU A 84 10.31 -8.53 -15.79
C GLU A 84 10.05 -9.71 -14.83
N ARG A 85 8.88 -9.69 -14.21
CA ARG A 85 8.30 -10.77 -13.42
C ARG A 85 6.86 -10.94 -13.91
N GLY A 86 6.28 -12.14 -13.80
CA GLY A 86 4.96 -12.43 -14.39
C GLY A 86 3.78 -11.53 -13.96
N ARG A 87 3.99 -10.59 -13.01
CA ARG A 87 3.00 -9.65 -12.51
C ARG A 87 3.38 -8.17 -12.68
N PHE A 88 4.64 -7.87 -13.00
CA PHE A 88 5.11 -6.49 -13.17
C PHE A 88 6.37 -6.41 -14.03
N ARG A 89 6.67 -5.21 -14.52
CA ARG A 89 7.90 -4.89 -15.24
C ARG A 89 8.46 -3.54 -14.80
N LEU A 90 9.79 -3.46 -14.71
CA LEU A 90 10.55 -2.21 -14.65
C LEU A 90 11.36 -2.13 -15.95
N SER A 91 10.95 -1.32 -16.93
CA SER A 91 11.64 -1.27 -18.23
C SER A 91 12.97 -0.53 -18.21
N GLU A 92 13.15 0.40 -17.27
CA GLU A 92 14.27 1.36 -17.23
C GLU A 92 15.08 1.22 -15.93
N THR A 93 15.56 0.01 -15.63
CA THR A 93 16.40 -0.22 -14.43
C THR A 93 17.85 0.09 -14.77
N PRO A 94 18.57 0.97 -14.04
CA PRO A 94 19.96 1.25 -14.35
C PRO A 94 20.82 -0.03 -14.25
N GLU A 95 21.69 -0.29 -15.23
CA GLU A 95 22.38 -1.58 -15.38
C GLU A 95 23.26 -1.98 -14.19
N HIS A 96 23.84 -1.01 -13.49
CA HIS A 96 24.69 -1.24 -12.32
C HIS A 96 23.90 -1.67 -11.08
N TYR A 97 22.56 -1.72 -11.14
CA TYR A 97 21.75 -2.31 -10.08
C TYR A 97 21.59 -3.81 -10.30
N GLU A 98 22.13 -4.59 -9.39
CA GLU A 98 22.06 -6.05 -9.40
C GLU A 98 21.03 -6.56 -8.40
N GLU A 99 20.33 -7.62 -8.77
CA GLU A 99 19.35 -8.24 -7.90
C GLU A 99 20.05 -9.05 -6.81
N VAL A 100 19.60 -8.88 -5.57
CA VAL A 100 20.15 -9.57 -4.40
C VAL A 100 19.04 -10.38 -3.77
N ASP A 101 19.29 -11.66 -3.55
CA ASP A 101 18.41 -12.47 -2.72
C ASP A 101 18.50 -11.99 -1.26
N VAL A 102 17.41 -11.41 -0.78
CA VAL A 102 17.27 -10.89 0.58
C VAL A 102 16.81 -11.98 1.57
N GLY A 103 16.76 -13.24 1.12
CA GLY A 103 16.29 -14.39 1.89
C GLY A 103 14.77 -14.38 2.03
N GLY A 104 14.15 -15.56 2.12
CA GLY A 104 12.68 -15.76 2.13
C GLY A 104 11.87 -15.06 3.25
N SER A 105 12.51 -14.20 4.05
CA SER A 105 11.92 -13.33 5.06
C SER A 105 11.59 -11.93 4.54
N ALA A 106 12.14 -11.49 3.41
CA ALA A 106 11.89 -10.16 2.87
C ALA A 106 10.69 -10.20 1.91
N SER A 107 9.63 -9.47 2.25
CA SER A 107 8.37 -9.31 1.50
C SER A 107 8.52 -8.60 0.13
N ALA A 108 9.72 -8.62 -0.46
CA ALA A 108 10.03 -7.98 -1.72
C ALA A 108 9.90 -8.97 -2.88
N GLU A 109 9.16 -8.56 -3.91
CA GLU A 109 9.07 -9.28 -5.19
C GLU A 109 10.37 -9.15 -6.01
N ALA A 110 11.11 -8.06 -5.78
CA ALA A 110 12.46 -7.84 -6.29
C ALA A 110 13.20 -6.86 -5.39
N PHE A 111 14.51 -7.09 -5.20
CA PHE A 111 15.38 -6.19 -4.45
C PHE A 111 16.72 -6.06 -5.16
N LEU A 112 17.07 -4.84 -5.54
CA LEU A 112 18.27 -4.52 -6.28
C LEU A 112 19.15 -3.57 -5.49
N ARG A 113 20.46 -3.79 -5.53
CA ARG A 113 21.48 -2.91 -4.97
C ARG A 113 22.39 -2.38 -6.06
N ASP A 114 22.85 -1.16 -5.90
CA ASP A 114 23.95 -0.63 -6.71
C ASP A 114 25.22 -1.45 -6.44
N ALA A 115 25.69 -2.16 -7.47
CA ALA A 115 26.81 -3.09 -7.40
C ALA A 115 28.18 -2.37 -7.41
N ARG A 116 28.20 -1.06 -7.67
CA ARG A 116 29.43 -0.27 -7.65
C ARG A 116 29.97 -0.18 -6.22
N PHE A 117 31.30 -0.17 -6.11
CA PHE A 117 31.99 -0.15 -4.82
C PHE A 117 31.53 1.01 -3.93
N GLY A 118 31.19 0.70 -2.68
CA GLY A 118 30.74 1.69 -1.68
C GLY A 118 29.31 2.21 -1.86
N LEU A 119 28.55 1.73 -2.85
CA LEU A 119 27.23 2.27 -3.19
C LEU A 119 26.05 1.34 -2.85
N ALA A 120 26.31 0.20 -2.20
CA ALA A 120 25.29 -0.81 -1.89
C ALA A 120 24.08 -0.32 -1.06
N ALA A 121 24.19 0.84 -0.40
CA ALA A 121 23.07 1.49 0.28
C ALA A 121 22.03 2.09 -0.69
N ASN A 122 22.39 2.27 -1.96
CA ASN A 122 21.50 2.72 -3.02
C ASN A 122 20.73 1.52 -3.57
N THR A 123 19.41 1.56 -3.48
CA THR A 123 18.55 0.39 -3.70
C THR A 123 17.33 0.69 -4.53
N ILE A 124 16.87 -0.31 -5.28
CA ILE A 124 15.54 -0.33 -5.91
C ILE A 124 14.83 -1.58 -5.40
N SER A 125 13.61 -1.42 -4.86
CA SER A 125 12.83 -2.56 -4.40
C SER A 125 11.41 -2.50 -4.92
N VAL A 126 10.87 -3.66 -5.29
CA VAL A 126 9.45 -3.85 -5.60
C VAL A 126 8.85 -4.71 -4.51
N THR A 127 7.79 -4.22 -3.86
CA THR A 127 7.01 -4.98 -2.87
C THR A 127 5.57 -5.06 -3.32
N SER A 128 4.87 -6.10 -2.90
CA SER A 128 3.44 -6.26 -3.14
C SER A 128 2.72 -6.60 -1.84
N LYS A 129 1.48 -6.15 -1.71
CA LYS A 129 0.59 -6.54 -0.62
C LYS A 129 -0.78 -6.84 -1.19
N THR A 130 -1.37 -7.98 -0.80
CA THR A 130 -2.66 -8.43 -1.32
C THR A 130 -3.72 -8.48 -0.23
N ALA A 131 -4.90 -7.98 -0.53
CA ALA A 131 -6.12 -8.15 0.25
C ALA A 131 -7.02 -9.10 -0.53
N THR A 132 -7.29 -10.27 0.05
CA THR A 132 -8.12 -11.31 -0.55
C THR A 132 -9.62 -10.98 -0.55
N GLY A 133 -10.03 -9.91 0.13
CA GLY A 133 -11.39 -9.38 0.08
C GLY A 133 -11.53 -8.08 0.86
N GLY A 134 -12.41 -7.19 0.37
CA GLY A 134 -12.68 -5.90 1.02
C GLY A 134 -11.49 -4.93 1.04
N GLY A 135 -10.50 -5.11 0.16
CA GLY A 135 -9.42 -4.15 -0.04
C GLY A 135 -9.82 -2.96 -0.93
N PRO A 136 -8.90 -2.02 -1.17
CA PRO A 136 -9.12 -0.88 -2.06
C PRO A 136 -9.38 -1.36 -3.49
N MET A 137 -10.24 -0.66 -4.22
CA MET A 137 -10.51 -0.90 -5.64
C MET A 137 -9.82 0.12 -6.54
N THR A 138 -9.41 1.25 -5.97
CA THR A 138 -8.63 2.31 -6.62
C THR A 138 -7.58 2.85 -5.64
N LEU A 139 -6.55 3.55 -6.12
CA LEU A 139 -5.62 4.24 -5.21
C LEU A 139 -6.33 5.32 -4.40
N ARG A 140 -7.38 5.92 -4.95
CA ARG A 140 -8.22 6.92 -4.25
C ARG A 140 -8.96 6.36 -3.04
N ASP A 141 -9.25 5.05 -3.02
CA ASP A 141 -9.82 4.38 -1.83
C ASP A 141 -8.79 4.28 -0.68
N ILE A 142 -7.50 4.47 -0.98
CA ILE A 142 -6.44 4.57 0.02
C ILE A 142 -6.33 6.03 0.52
N GLY A 143 -6.46 6.98 -0.40
CA GLY A 143 -6.51 8.41 -0.13
C GLY A 143 -6.16 9.23 -1.37
N ALA A 144 -6.35 10.55 -1.31
CA ALA A 144 -5.78 11.43 -2.33
C ALA A 144 -4.24 11.36 -2.28
N VAL A 145 -3.57 11.70 -3.39
CA VAL A 145 -2.10 11.64 -3.46
C VAL A 145 -1.43 12.52 -2.40
N GLU A 146 -2.07 13.64 -2.03
CA GLU A 146 -1.70 14.53 -0.92
C GLU A 146 -1.64 13.80 0.42
N ASP A 147 -2.72 13.09 0.75
CA ASP A 147 -2.86 12.37 2.02
C ASP A 147 -1.92 11.18 2.07
N VAL A 148 -1.80 10.46 0.96
CA VAL A 148 -0.88 9.33 0.82
C VAL A 148 0.57 9.80 1.00
N ALA A 149 0.97 10.88 0.34
CA ALA A 149 2.31 11.45 0.48
C ALA A 149 2.61 11.86 1.93
N THR A 150 1.65 12.49 2.60
CA THR A 150 1.78 12.86 4.04
C THR A 150 1.99 11.62 4.90
N ARG A 151 1.16 10.59 4.72
CA ARG A 151 1.28 9.33 5.46
C ARG A 151 2.60 8.59 5.20
N LEU A 152 3.13 8.65 3.98
CA LEU A 152 4.44 8.05 3.66
C LEU A 152 5.57 8.77 4.41
N VAL A 153 5.55 10.10 4.45
CA VAL A 153 6.52 10.89 5.24
C VAL A 153 6.41 10.57 6.73
N ASP A 154 5.19 10.55 7.27
CA ASP A 154 4.93 10.19 8.67
C ASP A 154 5.40 8.77 8.98
N GLY A 155 5.22 7.83 8.04
CA GLY A 155 5.69 6.45 8.15
C GLY A 155 7.21 6.35 8.27
N GLU A 156 7.98 7.05 7.43
CA GLU A 156 9.45 7.08 7.52
C GLU A 156 9.92 7.69 8.85
N ASN A 157 9.24 8.74 9.31
CA ASN A 157 9.53 9.36 10.60
C ASN A 157 9.17 8.43 11.77
N ALA A 158 8.03 7.75 11.74
CA ALA A 158 7.62 6.82 12.78
C ALA A 158 8.59 5.62 12.87
N ALA A 159 8.95 5.02 11.74
CA ALA A 159 9.87 3.87 11.67
C ALA A 159 11.26 4.20 12.25
N SER A 160 11.69 5.45 12.11
CA SER A 160 12.98 5.95 12.62
C SER A 160 12.90 6.61 14.00
N ARG A 161 11.73 6.59 14.68
CA ARG A 161 11.47 7.35 15.92
C ARG A 161 11.81 8.85 15.78
N GLY A 162 11.49 9.43 14.62
CA GLY A 162 11.71 10.82 14.24
C GLY A 162 13.13 11.14 13.75
N ARG A 163 14.05 10.17 13.76
CA ARG A 163 15.45 10.42 13.37
C ARG A 163 15.63 10.63 11.87
N ALA A 164 14.76 10.05 11.04
CA ALA A 164 14.81 10.21 9.59
C ALA A 164 14.57 11.66 9.16
N ARG A 165 13.83 12.47 9.95
CA ARG A 165 13.46 13.85 9.60
C ARG A 165 12.97 13.95 8.15
N ALA A 166 12.14 12.99 7.76
CA ALA A 166 11.68 12.86 6.40
C ALA A 166 10.79 14.04 6.02
N THR A 167 10.94 14.54 4.79
CA THR A 167 10.17 15.66 4.25
C THR A 167 9.78 15.40 2.80
N LEU A 168 8.58 15.81 2.41
CA LEU A 168 8.12 15.68 1.04
C LEU A 168 8.89 16.63 0.10
N ARG A 169 9.32 16.13 -1.06
CA ARG A 169 9.81 16.94 -2.19
C ARG A 169 8.71 17.17 -3.22
N GLU A 170 8.09 16.09 -3.66
CA GLU A 170 7.16 16.11 -4.79
C GLU A 170 6.12 15.02 -4.63
N ARG A 171 4.94 15.25 -5.20
CA ARG A 171 3.89 14.24 -5.34
C ARG A 171 3.06 14.53 -6.59
N PHE A 172 2.66 13.50 -7.30
CA PHE A 172 1.67 13.63 -8.37
C PHE A 172 1.00 12.28 -8.65
N ALA A 173 -0.20 12.36 -9.22
CA ALA A 173 -0.89 11.20 -9.77
C ALA A 173 -0.75 11.23 -11.29
N ARG A 174 -0.56 10.06 -11.89
CA ARG A 174 -0.56 9.89 -13.34
C ARG A 174 -1.33 8.65 -13.74
N GLU A 175 -1.76 8.61 -14.99
CA GLU A 175 -2.39 7.43 -15.59
C GLU A 175 -1.53 6.94 -16.76
N LYS A 176 -1.29 5.64 -16.81
CA LYS A 176 -0.56 5.00 -17.92
C LYS A 176 -1.26 3.71 -18.28
N LYS A 177 -1.64 3.56 -19.56
CA LYS A 177 -2.33 2.36 -20.09
C LYS A 177 -3.58 1.97 -19.27
N GLY A 178 -4.33 2.95 -18.75
CA GLY A 178 -5.53 2.72 -17.95
C GLY A 178 -5.28 2.30 -16.49
N VAL A 179 -4.03 2.38 -16.02
CA VAL A 179 -3.66 2.15 -14.61
C VAL A 179 -3.29 3.49 -13.98
N GLU A 180 -3.88 3.78 -12.81
CA GLU A 180 -3.55 4.94 -11.97
C GLU A 180 -2.28 4.64 -11.16
N TYR A 181 -1.37 5.61 -11.13
CA TYR A 181 -0.13 5.58 -10.36
C TYR A 181 -0.03 6.82 -9.48
N TYR A 182 0.48 6.64 -8.26
CA TYR A 182 0.95 7.76 -7.43
C TYR A 182 2.46 7.72 -7.34
N ASP A 183 3.10 8.83 -7.69
CA ASP A 183 4.53 9.04 -7.49
C ASP A 183 4.73 10.04 -6.38
N VAL A 184 5.56 9.67 -5.41
CA VAL A 184 5.89 10.48 -4.24
C VAL A 184 7.40 10.48 -4.07
N VAL A 185 8.00 11.66 -4.01
CA VAL A 185 9.43 11.83 -3.72
C VAL A 185 9.59 12.53 -2.40
N LEU A 186 10.40 11.96 -1.52
CA LEU A 186 10.72 12.51 -0.21
C LEU A 186 12.24 12.50 0.02
N GLU A 187 12.70 13.37 0.91
CA GLU A 187 14.04 13.32 1.48
C GLU A 187 14.00 12.77 2.88
N LYS A 188 15.08 12.14 3.32
CA LYS A 188 15.35 11.85 4.73
C LYS A 188 16.83 11.96 5.05
N ASP A 189 17.14 12.01 6.34
CA ASP A 189 18.48 11.83 6.89
C ASP A 189 18.65 10.40 7.41
N VAL A 190 19.75 9.75 7.04
CA VAL A 190 20.14 8.46 7.59
C VAL A 190 21.57 8.57 8.06
N LEU A 191 21.76 8.66 9.38
CA LEU A 191 23.08 8.74 10.02
C LEU A 191 23.94 9.89 9.45
N GLY A 192 23.34 11.05 9.18
CA GLY A 192 24.01 12.22 8.61
C GLY A 192 24.11 12.22 7.08
N VAL A 193 23.64 11.16 6.41
CA VAL A 193 23.56 11.10 4.94
C VAL A 193 22.16 11.47 4.49
N ARG A 194 22.04 12.54 3.71
CA ARG A 194 20.76 12.90 3.05
C ARG A 194 20.47 11.92 1.93
N ARG A 195 19.28 11.33 1.96
CA ARG A 195 18.80 10.36 0.98
C ARG A 195 17.52 10.85 0.34
N VAL A 196 17.34 10.52 -0.92
CA VAL A 196 16.10 10.70 -1.65
C VAL A 196 15.42 9.35 -1.77
N ILE A 197 14.11 9.33 -1.53
CA ILE A 197 13.27 8.17 -1.72
C ILE A 197 12.18 8.54 -2.71
N GLN A 198 12.16 7.86 -3.84
CA GLN A 198 11.08 7.92 -4.80
C GLN A 198 10.24 6.66 -4.67
N ILE A 199 8.94 6.84 -4.48
CA ILE A 199 7.95 5.80 -4.26
C ILE A 199 6.91 5.88 -5.38
N THR A 200 6.69 4.78 -6.09
CA THR A 200 5.62 4.64 -7.08
C THR A 200 4.65 3.57 -6.62
N LEU A 201 3.38 3.93 -6.51
CA LEU A 201 2.29 3.03 -6.12
C LEU A 201 1.41 2.70 -7.33
N ALA A 202 1.00 1.44 -7.45
CA ALA A 202 0.01 1.01 -8.44
C ALA A 202 -0.88 -0.08 -7.84
N LEU A 203 -2.17 -0.07 -8.16
CA LEU A 203 -3.12 -1.05 -7.64
C LEU A 203 -3.65 -1.95 -8.75
N ARG A 204 -3.51 -3.27 -8.57
CA ARG A 204 -4.20 -4.28 -9.38
C ARG A 204 -5.44 -4.77 -8.66
N VAL A 205 -6.55 -4.90 -9.37
CA VAL A 205 -7.77 -5.53 -8.86
C VAL A 205 -8.10 -6.74 -9.73
N ASP A 206 -8.18 -7.90 -9.09
CA ASP A 206 -8.78 -9.10 -9.69
C ASP A 206 -10.30 -8.96 -9.63
N ARG A 207 -10.94 -8.88 -10.80
CA ARG A 207 -12.39 -8.65 -10.90
C ARG A 207 -13.21 -9.88 -10.56
N ASP A 208 -12.64 -11.07 -10.69
CA ASP A 208 -13.35 -12.33 -10.44
C ASP A 208 -13.44 -12.62 -8.94
N THR A 209 -12.35 -12.34 -8.23
CA THR A 209 -12.25 -12.59 -6.78
C THR A 209 -12.54 -11.35 -5.94
N GLY A 210 -12.43 -10.15 -6.52
CA GLY A 210 -12.43 -8.88 -5.78
C GLY A 210 -11.19 -8.67 -4.92
N ALA A 211 -10.13 -9.46 -5.14
CA ALA A 211 -8.85 -9.28 -4.48
C ALA A 211 -8.12 -8.06 -5.06
N SER A 212 -7.41 -7.33 -4.20
CA SER A 212 -6.62 -6.17 -4.62
C SER A 212 -5.17 -6.34 -4.19
N THR A 213 -4.24 -6.00 -5.08
CA THR A 213 -2.80 -6.05 -4.83
C THR A 213 -2.20 -4.68 -5.06
N LEU A 214 -1.67 -4.07 -4.01
CA LEU A 214 -0.89 -2.83 -4.10
C LEU A 214 0.56 -3.20 -4.37
N TYR A 215 1.08 -2.69 -5.47
CA TYR A 215 2.51 -2.73 -5.77
C TYR A 215 3.15 -1.42 -5.38
N THR A 216 4.37 -1.52 -4.86
CA THR A 216 5.20 -0.37 -4.49
C THR A 216 6.59 -0.56 -5.04
N VAL A 217 7.01 0.37 -5.88
CA VAL A 217 8.41 0.54 -6.27
C VAL A 217 9.00 1.60 -5.36
N ARG A 218 10.15 1.31 -4.76
CA ARG A 218 10.92 2.24 -3.93
C ARG A 218 12.33 2.33 -4.48
N VAL A 219 12.74 3.53 -4.87
CA VAL A 219 14.13 3.87 -5.20
C VAL A 219 14.67 4.71 -4.06
N GLU A 220 15.72 4.25 -3.38
CA GLU A 220 16.36 4.96 -2.29
C GLU A 220 17.84 5.18 -2.59
N THR A 221 18.26 6.43 -2.70
CA THR A 221 19.62 6.81 -3.12
C THR A 221 20.17 7.95 -2.28
N ASP A 222 21.49 8.10 -2.26
CA ASP A 222 22.11 9.32 -1.75
C ASP A 222 21.64 10.53 -2.56
N ARG A 223 21.42 11.66 -1.89
CA ARG A 223 20.82 12.84 -2.50
C ARG A 223 21.66 13.39 -3.66
N ALA A 224 22.97 13.49 -3.49
CA ALA A 224 23.86 14.05 -4.50
C ALA A 224 23.77 13.25 -5.81
N ARG A 225 23.74 11.92 -5.71
CA ARG A 225 23.58 11.03 -6.87
C ARG A 225 22.19 11.06 -7.46
N TYR A 226 21.14 11.12 -6.63
CA TYR A 226 19.78 11.31 -7.13
C TYR A 226 19.70 12.57 -7.98
N ASP A 227 20.11 13.71 -7.43
CA ASP A 227 20.02 15.01 -8.08
C ASP A 227 20.89 15.02 -9.38
N ALA A 228 22.04 14.34 -9.38
CA ALA A 228 22.89 14.20 -10.58
C ALA A 228 22.33 13.27 -11.67
N ASN A 229 21.47 12.30 -11.31
CA ASN A 229 20.95 11.28 -12.22
C ASN A 229 19.42 11.20 -12.19
N GLU A 230 18.75 12.31 -11.87
CA GLU A 230 17.32 12.32 -11.56
C GLU A 230 16.50 11.69 -12.68
N ARG A 231 16.83 12.02 -13.94
CA ARG A 231 16.17 11.45 -15.11
C ARG A 231 16.20 9.91 -15.14
N ALA A 232 17.31 9.29 -14.78
CA ALA A 232 17.43 7.83 -14.76
C ALA A 232 16.57 7.21 -13.66
N TYR A 233 16.50 7.84 -12.48
CA TYR A 233 15.66 7.35 -11.39
C TYR A 233 14.16 7.59 -11.64
N ARG A 234 13.79 8.70 -12.28
CA ARG A 234 12.41 8.94 -12.76
C ARG A 234 12.01 7.92 -13.82
N ALA A 235 12.93 7.57 -14.72
CA ALA A 235 12.69 6.55 -15.73
C ALA A 235 12.31 5.19 -15.10
N VAL A 236 12.86 4.82 -13.93
CA VAL A 236 12.44 3.60 -13.21
C VAL A 236 10.94 3.64 -12.88
N ALA A 237 10.42 4.78 -12.40
CA ALA A 237 8.99 4.95 -12.12
C ALA A 237 8.15 4.98 -13.39
N ASP A 238 8.60 5.69 -14.42
CA ASP A 238 7.91 5.80 -15.70
C ASP A 238 7.85 4.45 -16.43
N GLY A 239 8.90 3.65 -16.27
CA GLY A 239 9.06 2.31 -16.81
C GLY A 239 8.36 1.22 -16.00
N PHE A 240 7.78 1.56 -14.84
CA PHE A 240 7.03 0.61 -14.03
C PHE A 240 5.65 0.31 -14.63
N GLU A 241 5.37 -0.97 -14.81
CA GLU A 241 4.10 -1.48 -15.32
C GLU A 241 3.64 -2.68 -14.49
N ILE A 242 2.34 -2.80 -14.28
CA ILE A 242 1.71 -3.98 -13.68
C ILE A 242 0.84 -4.66 -14.73
N PHE A 243 0.80 -5.98 -14.70
CA PHE A 243 -0.04 -6.83 -15.56
C PHE A 243 -1.14 -7.48 -14.74
#